data_AF-A0A537VAQ8-F1
#
_entry.id   AF-A0A537VAQ8-F1
#
_cell.length_a   1.000
_cell.length_b   1.000
_cell.length_c   1.000
_cell.angle_alpha   90.00
_cell.angle_beta   90.00
_cell.angle_gamma   90.00
#
_symmetry.space_group_name_H-M   'P 1'
#
loop_
_entity.id
_entity.type
_entity.pdbx_description
1 polymer ?
#
loop_
_entity_poly.entity_id
_entity_poly.type
_entity_poly.pdbx_seq_one_letter_code
_entity_poly.pdbx_strand_id
1 'polypeptide(L)'
;MIENPQPSWLPFLLLALPGIGFAAYAVNKFLFPNDDRPLCTVGAIGLILALLPTHLLALATGSLNLGLAGAWIGIGAGGYAWLGHHWQKFPPRIRGGSELGYRLGVAALATLPIVLPTILLNFHDETYFGGHQAIIAHLQNGSYPPRYLYEPSLPLRYHYGFDLAAAIVTGLLRIRIDQAIDILTLALWPTMFLLLWRVGEHVGGRRAGLLVALAVSFSTGLCPTCTVNGLKTNPPFVSYFFQHPWGLGIVIFCLLVLQRAALDRTDNQVWRVGALVCSLLLLSLAQSVLFVVTVIAFGFADFWKFVRSGSRTAVTVLFGLAAAVLGTKLIGGFFDSASYPSAGGVLGTGFYLREYPGNNAVLEQIEWNLLSFGLPLVLGVLGLCRAHRERVLLAGLAGTSLIAVNGLRYGYSWDITKFAAVTSIALAIGTGIFLAGLLDWALTSVRRLIFGALAIAVAGLGVVYPFYFLLAISPKHRPAFSMQLIRPYISTQYPVDVDSARAVNFLRTHMQPAEVLYVGVKNSEPYAIWGGLPTQSSVYPADTADDDVYGLGKGKFAARMDLSRISGDWFDRLSAEHVSWLVTEPDDVAVITALHNEEGGHRAALVAEYGTVSVFYIAPVEGDNLSQIDLKLVPR
;
A
#
# COMPACT_ATOMS: atom_id res chain seq x y z
N MET A 1 26.38 9.92 1.05
CA MET A 1 25.34 8.89 0.83
C MET A 1 24.43 8.91 2.05
N ILE A 2 23.10 8.93 1.85
CA ILE A 2 22.17 8.73 2.97
C ILE A 2 22.30 7.27 3.42
N GLU A 3 22.67 7.07 4.68
CA GLU A 3 22.88 5.74 5.24
C GLU A 3 21.55 5.10 5.61
N ASN A 4 21.49 3.76 5.60
CA ASN A 4 20.35 3.05 6.16
C ASN A 4 20.50 3.05 7.70
N PRO A 5 19.63 3.77 8.44
CA PRO A 5 19.79 3.97 9.88
C PRO A 5 19.49 2.71 10.69
N GLN A 6 18.96 1.65 10.07
CA GLN A 6 18.66 0.41 10.78
C GLN A 6 19.93 -0.34 11.21
N PRO A 7 19.88 -1.17 12.28
CA PRO A 7 21.07 -1.80 12.88
C PRO A 7 21.75 -2.85 11.99
N SER A 8 23.09 -2.81 11.90
CA SER A 8 23.93 -3.66 11.00
C SER A 8 23.71 -5.17 11.13
N TRP A 9 23.12 -5.63 12.23
CA TRP A 9 22.81 -7.04 12.49
C TRP A 9 21.50 -7.55 11.86
N LEU A 10 20.60 -6.67 11.38
CA LEU A 10 19.34 -7.11 10.76
C LEU A 10 19.48 -8.20 9.68
N PRO A 11 20.51 -8.19 8.80
CA PRO A 11 20.69 -9.25 7.81
C PRO A 11 20.79 -10.67 8.39
N PHE A 12 21.22 -10.84 9.65
CA PHE A 12 21.23 -12.16 10.29
C PHE A 12 19.83 -12.77 10.46
N LEU A 13 18.77 -11.95 10.48
CA LEU A 13 17.39 -12.44 10.53
C LEU A 13 16.96 -13.14 9.24
N LEU A 14 17.71 -13.02 8.13
CA LEU A 14 17.46 -13.83 6.93
C LEU A 14 17.60 -15.33 7.21
N LEU A 15 18.35 -15.73 8.24
CA LEU A 15 18.43 -17.12 8.71
C LEU A 15 17.07 -17.62 9.25
N ALA A 16 16.17 -16.74 9.67
CA ALA A 16 14.83 -17.13 10.09
C ALA A 16 13.87 -17.36 8.91
N LEU A 17 14.18 -16.85 7.71
CA LEU A 17 13.28 -16.87 6.56
C LEU A 17 12.85 -18.29 6.12
N PRO A 18 13.74 -19.30 6.03
CA PRO A 18 13.31 -20.67 5.74
C PRO A 18 12.41 -21.22 6.85
N GLY A 19 12.72 -20.92 8.11
CA GLY A 19 11.88 -21.22 9.27
C GLY A 19 10.46 -20.66 9.12
N ILE A 20 10.32 -19.38 8.76
CA ILE A 20 9.02 -18.74 8.47
C ILE A 20 8.30 -19.47 7.32
N GLY A 21 9.03 -19.89 6.28
CA GLY A 21 8.49 -20.72 5.19
C GLY A 21 7.93 -22.06 5.67
N PHE A 22 8.63 -22.74 6.58
CA PHE A 22 8.14 -23.99 7.19
C PHE A 22 6.94 -23.76 8.10
N ALA A 23 6.93 -22.68 8.89
CA ALA A 23 5.78 -22.28 9.69
C ALA A 23 4.56 -21.99 8.80
N ALA A 24 4.74 -21.26 7.70
CA ALA A 24 3.69 -20.98 6.74
C ALA A 24 3.16 -22.25 6.07
N TYR A 25 4.04 -23.20 5.75
CA TYR A 25 3.63 -24.52 5.24
C TYR A 25 2.85 -25.34 6.29
N ALA A 26 3.28 -25.30 7.55
CA ALA A 26 2.59 -25.96 8.66
C ALA A 26 1.17 -25.37 8.86
N VAL A 27 1.06 -24.05 8.86
CA VAL A 27 -0.22 -23.34 8.92
C VAL A 27 -1.07 -23.64 7.68
N ASN A 28 -0.50 -23.69 6.48
CA ASN A 28 -1.21 -24.11 5.28
C ASN A 28 -1.78 -25.52 5.40
N LYS A 29 -0.99 -26.47 5.92
CA LYS A 29 -1.44 -27.84 6.22
C LYS A 29 -2.56 -27.87 7.26
N PHE A 30 -2.52 -26.97 8.23
CA PHE A 30 -3.56 -26.81 9.23
C PHE A 30 -4.83 -26.19 8.65
N LEU A 31 -4.74 -25.20 7.76
CA LEU A 31 -5.88 -24.44 7.24
C LEU A 31 -6.60 -25.08 6.06
N PHE A 32 -5.96 -25.97 5.31
CA PHE A 32 -6.56 -26.54 4.10
C PHE A 32 -6.65 -28.07 4.16
N PRO A 33 -7.74 -28.65 3.67
CA PRO A 33 -7.91 -30.10 3.67
C PRO A 33 -6.84 -30.78 2.79
N ASN A 34 -6.47 -32.01 3.15
CA ASN A 34 -5.32 -32.70 2.56
C ASN A 34 -5.44 -32.96 1.05
N ASP A 35 -6.66 -33.20 0.57
CA ASP A 35 -7.03 -33.52 -0.80
C ASP A 35 -7.10 -32.28 -1.71
N ASP A 36 -7.22 -31.08 -1.14
CA ASP A 36 -7.46 -29.83 -1.88
C ASP A 36 -6.61 -28.67 -1.36
N ARG A 37 -5.34 -28.95 -1.01
CA ARG A 37 -4.41 -27.98 -0.43
C ARG A 37 -3.76 -27.08 -1.49
N PRO A 38 -4.03 -25.76 -1.51
CA PRO A 38 -3.41 -24.84 -2.46
C PRO A 38 -2.03 -24.40 -1.98
N LEU A 39 -0.95 -25.01 -2.48
CA LEU A 39 0.42 -24.64 -2.11
C LEU A 39 0.79 -23.20 -2.47
N CYS A 40 0.12 -22.59 -3.45
CA CYS A 40 0.30 -21.17 -3.78
C CYS A 40 -0.08 -20.21 -2.63
N THR A 41 -0.81 -20.67 -1.62
CA THR A 41 -1.14 -19.85 -0.43
C THR A 41 -0.03 -19.79 0.62
N VAL A 42 1.01 -20.62 0.52
CA VAL A 42 2.12 -20.63 1.50
C VAL A 42 2.83 -19.27 1.54
N GLY A 43 3.06 -18.63 0.38
CA GLY A 43 3.65 -17.30 0.33
C GLY A 43 2.81 -16.24 1.05
N ALA A 44 1.49 -16.21 0.79
CA ALA A 44 0.58 -15.28 1.45
C ALA A 44 0.46 -15.51 2.96
N ILE A 45 0.46 -16.76 3.40
CA ILE A 45 0.50 -17.11 4.83
C ILE A 45 1.83 -16.66 5.44
N GLY A 46 2.94 -16.84 4.72
CA GLY A 46 4.26 -16.34 5.12
C GLY A 46 4.27 -14.83 5.33
N LEU A 47 3.60 -14.06 4.47
CA LEU A 47 3.44 -12.61 4.64
C LEU A 47 2.65 -12.26 5.92
N ILE A 48 1.58 -13.00 6.23
CA ILE A 48 0.84 -12.79 7.50
C ILE A 48 1.74 -13.05 8.71
N LEU A 49 2.44 -14.19 8.70
CA LEU A 49 3.32 -14.56 9.80
C LEU A 49 4.51 -13.59 9.93
N ALA A 50 5.03 -13.07 8.82
CA ALA A 50 6.15 -12.13 8.86
C ALA A 50 5.73 -10.72 9.27
N LEU A 51 4.59 -10.21 8.77
CA LEU A 51 4.23 -8.79 8.90
C LEU A 51 3.37 -8.50 10.13
N LEU A 52 2.32 -9.29 10.38
CA LEU A 52 1.37 -8.96 11.45
C LEU A 52 2.00 -9.07 12.84
N PRO A 53 2.71 -10.16 13.21
CA PRO A 53 3.44 -10.23 14.48
C PRO A 53 4.53 -9.17 14.61
N THR A 54 5.26 -8.87 13.53
CA THR A 54 6.26 -7.79 13.53
C THR A 54 5.61 -6.46 13.87
N HIS A 55 4.48 -6.15 13.23
CA HIS A 55 3.72 -4.93 13.48
C HIS A 55 3.21 -4.85 14.93
N LEU A 56 2.57 -5.90 15.43
CA LEU A 56 2.03 -5.94 16.79
C LEU A 56 3.12 -5.76 17.85
N LEU A 57 4.26 -6.45 17.69
CA LEU A 57 5.39 -6.30 18.60
C LEU A 57 6.03 -4.92 18.47
N ALA A 58 6.17 -4.39 17.25
CA ALA A 58 6.72 -3.06 17.03
C ALA A 58 5.83 -1.96 17.63
N LEU A 59 4.50 -2.11 17.59
CA LEU A 59 3.56 -1.24 18.31
C LEU A 59 3.79 -1.31 19.82
N ALA A 60 3.88 -2.53 20.36
CA ALA A 60 4.05 -2.74 21.80
C ALA A 60 5.38 -2.19 22.32
N THR A 61 6.45 -2.25 21.53
CA THR A 61 7.80 -1.79 21.91
C THR A 61 8.12 -0.37 21.44
N GLY A 62 7.26 0.25 20.62
CA GLY A 62 7.57 1.52 19.93
C GLY A 62 8.79 1.43 19.00
N SER A 63 9.11 0.23 18.47
CA SER A 63 10.34 0.01 17.70
C SER A 63 10.18 -1.08 16.65
N LEU A 64 10.35 -0.71 15.37
CA LEU A 64 10.33 -1.67 14.26
C LEU A 64 11.41 -2.74 14.41
N ASN A 65 12.62 -2.36 14.81
CA ASN A 65 13.76 -3.29 14.86
C ASN A 65 13.56 -4.38 15.93
N LEU A 66 13.05 -4.00 17.11
CA LEU A 66 12.74 -4.95 18.19
C LEU A 66 11.56 -5.86 17.80
N GLY A 67 10.49 -5.27 17.23
CA GLY A 67 9.34 -6.03 16.76
C GLY A 67 9.72 -7.04 15.68
N LEU A 68 10.54 -6.63 14.72
CA LEU A 68 11.05 -7.46 13.64
C LEU A 68 11.89 -8.62 14.18
N ALA A 69 12.87 -8.35 15.05
CA ALA A 69 13.70 -9.40 15.64
C ALA A 69 12.89 -10.41 16.45
N GLY A 70 12.00 -9.93 17.34
CA GLY A 70 11.17 -10.80 18.18
C GLY A 70 10.25 -11.70 17.33
N ALA A 71 9.55 -11.12 16.37
CA ALA A 71 8.63 -11.86 15.50
C ALA A 71 9.37 -12.89 14.65
N TRP A 72 10.43 -12.48 13.95
CA TRP A 72 11.13 -13.36 13.01
C TRP A 72 11.88 -14.48 13.72
N ILE A 73 12.55 -14.19 14.84
CA ILE A 73 13.21 -15.24 15.63
C ILE A 73 12.18 -16.23 16.16
N GLY A 74 11.08 -15.76 16.76
CA GLY A 74 10.05 -16.63 17.33
C GLY A 74 9.39 -17.53 16.29
N ILE A 75 8.96 -16.95 15.17
CA ILE A 75 8.26 -17.69 14.10
C ILE A 75 9.22 -18.58 13.33
N GLY A 76 10.43 -18.08 13.03
CA GLY A 76 11.49 -18.83 12.38
C GLY A 76 11.87 -20.06 13.19
N ALA A 77 12.15 -19.89 14.50
CA ALA A 77 12.46 -20.98 15.41
C ALA A 77 11.30 -21.99 15.51
N GLY A 78 10.05 -21.52 15.61
CA GLY A 78 8.87 -22.37 15.60
C GLY A 78 8.74 -23.21 14.32
N GLY A 79 9.05 -22.62 13.16
CA GLY A 79 9.05 -23.34 11.89
C GLY A 79 10.16 -24.37 11.77
N TYR A 80 11.37 -24.06 12.25
CA TYR A 80 12.47 -25.04 12.33
C TYR A 80 12.17 -26.18 13.30
N ALA A 81 11.57 -25.89 14.46
CA ALA A 81 11.14 -26.91 15.41
C ALA A 81 10.07 -27.83 14.80
N TRP A 82 9.09 -27.24 14.09
CA TRP A 82 8.08 -28.01 13.37
C TRP A 82 8.71 -28.93 12.31
N LEU A 83 9.67 -28.41 11.54
CA LEU A 83 10.41 -29.16 10.54
C LEU A 83 11.20 -30.31 11.18
N GLY A 84 11.91 -30.07 12.28
CA GLY A 84 12.65 -31.11 13.00
C GLY A 84 11.77 -32.27 13.46
N HIS A 85 10.55 -31.97 13.94
CA HIS A 85 9.57 -33.00 14.33
C HIS A 85 8.97 -33.76 13.13
N HIS A 86 8.93 -33.14 11.95
CA HIS A 86 8.26 -33.69 10.77
C HIS A 86 9.21 -34.10 9.64
N TRP A 87 10.54 -33.99 9.80
CA TRP A 87 11.53 -34.14 8.73
C TRP A 87 11.39 -35.45 7.96
N GLN A 88 11.18 -36.58 8.65
CA GLN A 88 11.00 -37.89 8.03
C GLN A 88 9.72 -37.99 7.17
N LYS A 89 8.70 -37.20 7.50
CA LYS A 89 7.43 -37.10 6.76
C LYS A 89 7.42 -35.91 5.81
N PHE A 90 8.54 -35.21 5.68
CA PHE A 90 8.70 -34.03 4.86
C PHE A 90 9.47 -34.33 3.56
N PRO A 91 8.93 -35.16 2.64
CA PRO A 91 9.19 -34.91 1.24
C PRO A 91 8.04 -34.02 0.74
N PRO A 92 8.28 -32.76 0.33
CA PRO A 92 7.38 -32.14 -0.63
C PRO A 92 7.51 -32.95 -1.91
N ARG A 93 6.83 -34.11 -2.00
CA ARG A 93 6.59 -34.77 -3.28
C ARG A 93 5.70 -33.80 -4.04
N ILE A 94 6.33 -32.93 -4.82
CA ILE A 94 5.66 -32.16 -5.87
C ILE A 94 5.18 -33.20 -6.89
N ARG A 95 4.04 -33.81 -6.62
CA ARG A 95 3.34 -34.66 -7.57
C ARG A 95 2.83 -33.73 -8.69
N GLY A 96 3.20 -34.02 -9.94
CA GLY A 96 2.78 -33.23 -11.10
C GLY A 96 3.72 -32.07 -11.45
N GLY A 97 5.04 -32.30 -11.47
CA GLY A 97 6.04 -31.28 -11.84
C GLY A 97 5.76 -30.57 -13.18
N SER A 98 5.11 -31.24 -14.13
CA SER A 98 4.68 -30.63 -15.40
C SER A 98 3.56 -29.59 -15.23
N GLU A 99 2.57 -29.84 -14.38
CA GLU A 99 1.46 -28.89 -14.12
C GLU A 99 1.94 -27.70 -13.29
N LEU A 100 2.77 -27.94 -12.27
CA LEU A 100 3.37 -26.84 -11.50
C LEU A 100 4.28 -25.99 -12.39
N GLY A 101 5.16 -26.62 -13.18
CA GLY A 101 6.04 -25.94 -14.13
C GLY A 101 5.24 -25.12 -15.14
N TYR A 102 4.13 -25.65 -15.65
CA TYR A 102 3.22 -24.90 -16.52
C TYR A 102 2.64 -23.66 -15.85
N ARG A 103 2.06 -23.79 -14.65
CA ARG A 103 1.48 -22.65 -13.91
C ARG A 103 2.52 -21.58 -13.60
N LEU A 104 3.73 -21.98 -13.17
CA LEU A 104 4.84 -21.08 -12.91
C LEU A 104 5.31 -20.39 -14.20
N GLY A 105 5.43 -21.13 -15.31
CA GLY A 105 5.78 -20.58 -16.60
C GLY A 105 4.78 -19.54 -17.09
N VAL A 106 3.48 -19.80 -16.96
CA VAL A 106 2.43 -18.82 -17.31
C VAL A 106 2.46 -17.61 -16.38
N ALA A 107 2.65 -17.80 -15.08
CA ALA A 107 2.79 -16.67 -14.14
C ALA A 107 4.01 -15.81 -14.47
N ALA A 108 5.14 -16.42 -14.85
CA ALA A 108 6.33 -15.70 -15.30
C ALA A 108 6.05 -14.90 -16.57
N LEU A 109 5.38 -15.49 -17.57
CA LEU A 109 4.96 -14.78 -18.79
C LEU A 109 4.02 -13.61 -18.48
N ALA A 110 3.05 -13.80 -17.56
CA ALA A 110 2.15 -12.75 -17.12
C ALA A 110 2.86 -11.65 -16.31
N THR A 111 4.08 -11.87 -15.84
CA THR A 111 4.89 -10.87 -15.13
C THR A 111 5.64 -9.95 -16.11
N LEU A 112 5.97 -10.43 -17.32
CA LEU A 112 6.76 -9.66 -18.30
C LEU A 112 6.25 -8.23 -18.56
N PRO A 113 4.92 -7.98 -18.70
CA PRO A 113 4.42 -6.62 -18.97
C PRO A 113 4.73 -5.60 -17.88
N ILE A 114 4.97 -6.05 -16.64
CA ILE A 114 5.23 -5.14 -15.51
C ILE A 114 6.71 -4.96 -15.20
N VAL A 115 7.60 -5.87 -15.62
CA VAL A 115 9.03 -5.86 -15.21
C VAL A 115 9.74 -4.56 -15.56
N LEU A 116 9.69 -4.16 -16.84
CA LEU A 116 10.37 -2.94 -17.30
C LEU A 116 9.78 -1.70 -16.63
N PRO A 117 8.45 -1.50 -16.61
CA PRO A 117 7.84 -0.43 -15.84
C PRO A 117 8.29 -0.40 -14.37
N THR A 118 8.27 -1.52 -13.64
CA THR A 118 8.69 -1.56 -12.23
C THR A 118 10.11 -1.03 -12.05
N ILE A 119 11.07 -1.48 -12.87
CA ILE A 119 12.48 -1.14 -12.68
C ILE A 119 12.80 0.29 -13.13
N LEU A 120 12.10 0.77 -14.15
CA LEU A 120 12.42 2.05 -14.80
C LEU A 120 11.64 3.22 -14.21
N LEU A 121 10.41 2.99 -13.72
CA LEU A 121 9.46 4.04 -13.43
C LEU A 121 9.21 4.25 -11.94
N ASN A 122 9.06 5.53 -11.56
CA ASN A 122 8.35 5.92 -10.34
C ASN A 122 6.85 5.97 -10.64
N PHE A 123 6.07 5.05 -10.07
CA PHE A 123 4.62 5.02 -10.28
C PHE A 123 3.85 5.73 -9.17
N HIS A 124 2.76 6.39 -9.55
CA HIS A 124 1.77 6.93 -8.61
C HIS A 124 2.39 7.77 -7.48
N ASP A 125 2.16 7.37 -6.22
CA ASP A 125 2.54 8.04 -4.98
C ASP A 125 3.85 7.51 -4.39
N GLU A 126 4.74 6.94 -5.21
CA GLU A 126 5.96 6.32 -4.70
C GLU A 126 7.02 7.35 -4.25
N THR A 127 7.37 8.29 -5.12
CA THR A 127 8.32 9.40 -4.87
C THR A 127 7.56 10.70 -4.60
N TYR A 128 6.85 10.75 -3.47
CA TYR A 128 6.06 11.92 -3.07
C TYR A 128 6.34 12.30 -1.60
N PHE A 129 6.11 13.55 -1.22
CA PHE A 129 6.40 14.08 0.13
C PHE A 129 5.67 13.36 1.28
N GLY A 130 4.53 12.73 0.99
CA GLY A 130 3.82 11.79 1.86
C GLY A 130 3.66 10.40 1.23
N GLY A 131 4.52 10.08 0.26
CA GLY A 131 4.48 8.86 -0.53
C GLY A 131 5.17 7.67 0.14
N HIS A 132 5.19 6.55 -0.56
CA HIS A 132 5.72 5.28 -0.04
C HIS A 132 7.17 5.40 0.44
N GLN A 133 8.05 6.03 -0.33
CA GLN A 133 9.46 6.13 0.04
C GLN A 133 9.67 6.95 1.33
N ALA A 134 8.91 8.03 1.50
CA ALA A 134 8.96 8.88 2.67
C ALA A 134 8.48 8.13 3.93
N ILE A 135 7.38 7.37 3.81
CA ILE A 135 6.84 6.53 4.90
C ILE A 135 7.83 5.43 5.27
N ILE A 136 8.44 4.75 4.29
CA ILE A 136 9.44 3.70 4.53
C ILE A 136 10.67 4.29 5.23
N ALA A 137 11.19 5.42 4.76
CA ALA A 137 12.30 6.11 5.40
C ALA A 137 11.95 6.53 6.84
N HIS A 138 10.73 7.00 7.08
CA HIS A 138 10.26 7.37 8.41
C HIS A 138 10.21 6.15 9.37
N LEU A 139 9.76 4.99 8.89
CA LEU A 139 9.80 3.73 9.63
C LEU A 139 11.23 3.30 9.97
N GLN A 140 12.18 3.51 9.04
CA GLN A 140 13.60 3.20 9.26
C GLN A 140 14.24 4.08 10.33
N ASN A 141 13.78 5.33 10.47
CA ASN A 141 14.24 6.28 11.49
C ASN A 141 13.80 5.91 12.93
N GLY A 142 13.06 4.81 13.11
CA GLY A 142 12.65 4.32 14.43
C GLY A 142 11.33 4.89 14.95
N SER A 143 10.61 5.68 14.15
CA SER A 143 9.27 6.18 14.49
C SER A 143 8.22 5.09 14.29
N TYR A 144 7.70 4.53 15.38
CA TYR A 144 6.65 3.50 15.35
C TYR A 144 5.53 3.73 16.38
N PRO A 145 4.24 3.71 15.99
CA PRO A 145 3.72 3.65 14.60
C PRO A 145 4.19 4.86 13.76
N PRO A 146 4.14 4.77 12.42
CA PRO A 146 4.49 5.90 11.57
C PRO A 146 3.56 7.09 11.85
N ARG A 147 4.06 8.31 11.66
CA ARG A 147 3.35 9.57 11.91
C ARG A 147 3.16 10.35 10.61
N TYR A 148 2.25 11.32 10.61
CA TYR A 148 2.14 12.24 9.47
C TYR A 148 3.40 13.09 9.38
N LEU A 149 4.06 13.13 8.22
CA LEU A 149 5.29 13.92 8.06
C LEU A 149 5.05 15.43 8.12
N TYR A 150 3.84 15.92 7.88
CA TYR A 150 3.52 17.33 8.07
C TYR A 150 2.87 17.64 9.42
N GLU A 151 2.38 16.61 10.12
CA GLU A 151 1.82 16.74 11.46
C GLU A 151 2.29 15.59 12.36
N PRO A 152 3.59 15.60 12.72
CA PRO A 152 4.21 14.45 13.37
C PRO A 152 3.70 14.20 14.79
N SER A 153 2.91 15.10 15.37
CA SER A 153 2.20 14.85 16.63
C SER A 153 1.18 13.71 16.52
N LEU A 154 0.62 13.48 15.32
CA LEU A 154 -0.43 12.50 15.07
C LEU A 154 0.10 11.22 14.41
N PRO A 155 -0.39 10.03 14.83
CA PRO A 155 -0.16 8.80 14.09
C PRO A 155 -0.69 8.90 12.65
N LEU A 156 -0.07 8.18 11.72
CA LEU A 156 -0.46 8.18 10.33
C LEU A 156 -1.73 7.32 10.11
N ARG A 157 -2.86 7.94 9.71
CA ARG A 157 -4.06 7.21 9.26
C ARG A 157 -3.90 6.76 7.82
N TYR A 158 -3.05 5.76 7.63
CA TYR A 158 -2.78 5.18 6.33
C TYR A 158 -2.67 3.65 6.39
N HIS A 159 -2.80 3.01 5.25
CA HIS A 159 -2.64 1.57 5.09
C HIS A 159 -1.19 1.23 4.71
N TYR A 160 -0.29 1.40 5.68
CA TYR A 160 1.16 1.28 5.49
C TYR A 160 1.72 -0.17 5.53
N GLY A 161 0.88 -1.19 5.33
CA GLY A 161 1.30 -2.60 5.40
C GLY A 161 2.34 -2.97 4.34
N PHE A 162 2.25 -2.36 3.15
CA PHE A 162 3.28 -2.51 2.11
C PHE A 162 4.57 -1.78 2.51
N ASP A 163 4.48 -0.57 3.04
CA ASP A 163 5.63 0.22 3.50
C ASP A 163 6.40 -0.49 4.62
N LEU A 164 5.67 -1.13 5.54
CA LEU A 164 6.26 -2.00 6.56
C LEU A 164 7.06 -3.14 5.93
N ALA A 165 6.50 -3.83 4.92
CA ALA A 165 7.20 -4.90 4.23
C ALA A 165 8.47 -4.38 3.53
N ALA A 166 8.40 -3.22 2.88
CA ALA A 166 9.54 -2.60 2.20
C ALA A 166 10.62 -2.15 3.20
N ALA A 167 10.24 -1.56 4.35
CA ALA A 167 11.16 -1.19 5.41
C ALA A 167 11.90 -2.42 5.98
N ILE A 168 11.22 -3.56 6.11
CA ILE A 168 11.84 -4.83 6.51
C ILE A 168 12.82 -5.30 5.43
N VAL A 169 12.42 -5.31 4.15
CA VAL A 169 13.28 -5.74 3.04
C VAL A 169 14.55 -4.88 2.94
N THR A 170 14.43 -3.55 3.04
CA THR A 170 15.59 -2.64 3.09
C THR A 170 16.52 -2.97 4.27
N GLY A 171 15.98 -3.23 5.46
CA GLY A 171 16.78 -3.56 6.64
C GLY A 171 17.51 -4.90 6.54
N LEU A 172 16.83 -5.92 6.01
CA LEU A 172 17.38 -7.27 5.86
C LEU A 172 18.41 -7.35 4.73
N LEU A 173 18.14 -6.72 3.59
CA LEU A 173 18.98 -6.84 2.39
C LEU A 173 19.99 -5.69 2.22
N ARG A 174 19.86 -4.61 3.00
CA ARG A 174 20.72 -3.41 2.90
C ARG A 174 20.74 -2.77 1.51
N ILE A 175 19.60 -2.81 0.85
CA ILE A 175 19.36 -2.17 -0.45
C ILE A 175 18.65 -0.84 -0.29
N ARG A 176 18.56 -0.05 -1.36
CA ARG A 176 17.80 1.20 -1.34
C ARG A 176 16.29 0.95 -1.19
N ILE A 177 15.55 1.97 -0.75
CA ILE A 177 14.10 1.90 -0.53
C ILE A 177 13.36 1.57 -1.83
N ASP A 178 13.68 2.25 -2.93
CA ASP A 178 13.08 2.02 -4.25
C ASP A 178 13.33 0.58 -4.75
N GLN A 179 14.54 0.06 -4.57
CA GLN A 179 14.86 -1.32 -4.92
C GLN A 179 14.07 -2.34 -4.07
N ALA A 180 13.81 -2.04 -2.79
CA ALA A 180 12.99 -2.90 -1.95
C ALA A 180 11.52 -2.95 -2.40
N ILE A 181 10.97 -1.79 -2.79
CA ILE A 181 9.63 -1.68 -3.38
C ILE A 181 9.54 -2.52 -4.66
N ASP A 182 10.55 -2.44 -5.53
CA ASP A 182 10.57 -3.16 -6.80
C ASP A 182 10.66 -4.68 -6.62
N ILE A 183 11.54 -5.15 -5.72
CA ILE A 183 11.65 -6.57 -5.38
C ILE A 183 10.32 -7.10 -4.84
N LEU A 184 9.66 -6.35 -3.95
CA LEU A 184 8.35 -6.74 -3.41
C LEU A 184 7.29 -6.77 -4.50
N THR A 185 7.24 -5.76 -5.35
CA THR A 185 6.30 -5.68 -6.47
C THR A 185 6.45 -6.88 -7.41
N LEU A 186 7.68 -7.23 -7.79
CA LEU A 186 7.99 -8.38 -8.65
C LEU A 186 7.76 -9.73 -7.97
N ALA A 187 7.87 -9.82 -6.64
CA ALA A 187 7.56 -11.05 -5.89
C ALA A 187 6.05 -11.24 -5.67
N LEU A 188 5.32 -10.15 -5.40
CA LEU A 188 3.89 -10.19 -5.12
C LEU A 188 3.06 -10.46 -6.37
N TRP A 189 3.48 -10.02 -7.56
CA TRP A 189 2.73 -10.21 -8.80
C TRP A 189 2.50 -11.70 -9.18
N PRO A 190 3.53 -12.54 -9.31
CA PRO A 190 3.33 -13.96 -9.61
C PRO A 190 2.59 -14.68 -8.47
N THR A 191 2.77 -14.24 -7.22
CA THR A 191 2.03 -14.78 -6.06
C THR A 191 0.54 -14.48 -6.19
N MET A 192 0.18 -13.23 -6.46
CA MET A 192 -1.19 -12.80 -6.76
C MET A 192 -1.76 -13.61 -7.93
N PHE A 193 -1.03 -13.72 -9.04
CA PHE A 193 -1.50 -14.39 -10.25
C PHE A 193 -1.88 -15.86 -9.98
N LEU A 194 -1.02 -16.60 -9.26
CA LEU A 194 -1.27 -17.99 -8.89
C LEU A 194 -2.43 -18.15 -7.90
N LEU A 195 -2.60 -17.18 -6.98
CA LEU A 195 -3.72 -17.15 -6.06
C LEU A 195 -5.04 -16.84 -6.78
N LEU A 196 -5.06 -15.87 -7.69
CA LEU A 196 -6.21 -15.57 -8.53
C LEU A 196 -6.59 -16.75 -9.42
N TRP A 197 -5.60 -17.46 -9.97
CA TRP A 197 -5.85 -18.70 -10.69
C TRP A 197 -6.60 -19.68 -9.80
N ARG A 198 -6.12 -19.87 -8.57
CA ARG A 198 -6.74 -20.79 -7.63
C ARG A 198 -8.14 -20.34 -7.19
N VAL A 199 -8.35 -19.04 -6.99
CA VAL A 199 -9.67 -18.46 -6.73
C VAL A 199 -10.59 -18.76 -7.92
N GLY A 200 -10.14 -18.57 -9.16
CA GLY A 200 -10.90 -18.90 -10.37
C GLY A 200 -11.30 -20.37 -10.46
N GLU A 201 -10.38 -21.29 -10.12
CA GLU A 201 -10.71 -22.72 -10.03
C GLU A 201 -11.81 -23.00 -9.00
N HIS A 202 -11.77 -22.29 -7.87
CA HIS A 202 -12.74 -22.44 -6.79
C HIS A 202 -14.12 -21.91 -7.19
N VAL A 203 -14.21 -20.70 -7.76
CA VAL A 203 -15.49 -20.04 -8.04
C VAL A 203 -16.12 -20.45 -9.37
N GLY A 204 -15.31 -20.81 -10.38
CA GLY A 204 -15.77 -21.09 -11.74
C GLY A 204 -15.39 -22.47 -12.29
N GLY A 205 -14.72 -23.31 -11.49
CA GLY A 205 -14.21 -24.61 -11.91
C GLY A 205 -12.84 -24.56 -12.58
N ARG A 206 -12.21 -25.73 -12.80
CA ARG A 206 -10.80 -25.86 -13.19
C ARG A 206 -10.38 -25.01 -14.41
N ARG A 207 -11.28 -24.90 -15.41
CA ARG A 207 -11.02 -24.14 -16.64
C ARG A 207 -11.07 -22.62 -16.46
N ALA A 208 -11.75 -22.13 -15.43
CA ALA A 208 -11.85 -20.70 -15.15
C ALA A 208 -10.59 -20.12 -14.53
N GLY A 209 -9.73 -20.93 -13.93
CA GLY A 209 -8.55 -20.46 -13.18
C GLY A 209 -7.68 -19.48 -13.95
N LEU A 210 -7.09 -19.90 -15.07
CA LEU A 210 -6.23 -19.05 -15.88
C LEU A 210 -6.96 -17.80 -16.40
N LEU A 211 -8.20 -17.96 -16.86
CA LEU A 211 -8.97 -16.85 -17.43
C LEU A 211 -9.35 -15.80 -16.38
N VAL A 212 -9.64 -16.22 -15.16
CA VAL A 212 -9.85 -15.31 -14.02
C VAL A 212 -8.55 -14.57 -13.68
N ALA A 213 -7.42 -15.26 -13.60
CA ALA A 213 -6.13 -14.63 -13.32
C ALA A 213 -5.77 -13.57 -14.38
N LEU A 214 -5.94 -13.90 -15.66
CA LEU A 214 -5.69 -12.97 -16.77
C LEU A 214 -6.69 -11.80 -16.78
N ALA A 215 -7.98 -12.07 -16.60
CA ALA A 215 -9.00 -11.02 -16.60
C ALA A 215 -8.79 -10.05 -15.43
N VAL A 216 -8.54 -10.54 -14.21
CA VAL A 216 -8.30 -9.64 -13.07
C VAL A 216 -7.03 -8.82 -13.28
N SER A 217 -5.96 -9.43 -13.80
CA SER A 217 -4.68 -8.72 -13.98
C SER A 217 -4.76 -7.63 -15.06
N PHE A 218 -5.46 -7.89 -16.17
CA PHE A 218 -5.34 -7.07 -17.38
C PHE A 218 -6.65 -6.53 -17.94
N SER A 219 -7.81 -6.88 -17.39
CA SER A 219 -9.06 -6.32 -17.92
C SER A 219 -9.13 -4.81 -17.72
N THR A 220 -9.74 -4.14 -18.69
CA THR A 220 -9.90 -2.69 -18.70
C THR A 220 -11.30 -2.28 -19.13
N GLY A 221 -11.68 -1.04 -18.83
CA GLY A 221 -12.77 -0.35 -19.50
C GLY A 221 -12.44 0.09 -20.92
N LEU A 222 -13.39 0.75 -21.58
CA LEU A 222 -13.30 1.15 -22.99
C LEU A 222 -12.29 2.28 -23.23
N CYS A 223 -12.06 3.15 -22.25
CA CYS A 223 -11.10 4.23 -22.36
C CYS A 223 -10.47 4.51 -20.98
N PRO A 224 -9.35 3.85 -20.62
CA PRO A 224 -8.76 3.95 -19.27
C PRO A 224 -8.02 5.27 -19.00
N THR A 225 -7.94 6.16 -20.00
CA THR A 225 -7.31 7.49 -19.89
C THR A 225 -8.30 8.64 -20.12
N CYS A 226 -9.59 8.33 -20.31
CA CYS A 226 -10.61 9.35 -20.53
C CYS A 226 -10.93 10.10 -19.23
N THR A 227 -11.48 11.31 -19.40
CA THR A 227 -12.02 12.11 -18.31
C THR A 227 -13.49 12.38 -18.61
N VAL A 228 -14.38 12.08 -17.67
CA VAL A 228 -15.82 12.37 -17.75
C VAL A 228 -16.17 13.25 -16.56
N ASN A 229 -16.77 14.41 -16.83
CA ASN A 229 -17.10 15.42 -15.80
C ASN A 229 -15.92 15.73 -14.86
N GLY A 230 -14.74 15.98 -15.44
CA GLY A 230 -13.52 16.26 -14.67
C GLY A 230 -12.93 15.08 -13.90
N LEU A 231 -13.56 13.90 -13.91
CA LEU A 231 -13.06 12.69 -13.26
C LEU A 231 -12.41 11.73 -14.26
N LYS A 232 -11.16 11.34 -14.01
CA LYS A 232 -10.53 10.26 -14.77
C LYS A 232 -11.34 8.96 -14.62
N THR A 233 -11.42 8.19 -15.69
CA THR A 233 -12.00 6.84 -15.67
C THR A 233 -11.16 5.89 -14.84
N ASN A 234 -11.76 4.80 -14.37
CA ASN A 234 -11.06 3.76 -13.63
C ASN A 234 -10.00 3.07 -14.51
N PRO A 235 -8.70 3.06 -14.13
CA PRO A 235 -7.66 2.37 -14.90
C PRO A 235 -7.75 0.85 -14.72
N PRO A 236 -7.07 0.05 -15.57
CA PRO A 236 -6.97 -1.39 -15.37
C PRO A 236 -6.27 -1.73 -14.05
N PHE A 237 -6.58 -2.92 -13.51
CA PHE A 237 -6.04 -3.34 -12.21
C PHE A 237 -4.51 -3.39 -12.16
N VAL A 238 -3.82 -3.66 -13.27
CA VAL A 238 -2.36 -3.57 -13.33
C VAL A 238 -1.83 -2.21 -12.89
N SER A 239 -2.55 -1.10 -13.15
CA SER A 239 -2.19 0.21 -12.64
C SER A 239 -2.36 0.29 -11.13
N TYR A 240 -3.48 -0.22 -10.60
CA TYR A 240 -3.69 -0.30 -9.16
C TYR A 240 -2.65 -1.17 -8.47
N PHE A 241 -2.12 -2.22 -9.12
CA PHE A 241 -1.05 -3.01 -8.53
C PHE A 241 0.22 -2.18 -8.24
N PHE A 242 0.51 -1.18 -9.07
CA PHE A 242 1.58 -0.20 -8.83
C PHE A 242 1.22 0.85 -7.77
N GLN A 243 -0.04 0.97 -7.38
CA GLN A 243 -0.39 1.56 -6.08
C GLN A 243 -0.17 0.48 -5.02
N HIS A 244 1.09 0.37 -4.58
CA HIS A 244 1.63 -0.77 -3.83
C HIS A 244 0.77 -1.37 -2.68
N PRO A 245 -0.05 -0.59 -1.94
CA PRO A 245 -1.12 -1.11 -1.09
C PRO A 245 -1.96 -2.25 -1.68
N TRP A 246 -2.36 -2.12 -2.94
CA TRP A 246 -3.11 -3.14 -3.65
C TRP A 246 -2.28 -4.38 -3.94
N GLY A 247 -0.98 -4.24 -4.23
CA GLY A 247 -0.09 -5.36 -4.50
C GLY A 247 -0.04 -6.35 -3.34
N LEU A 248 0.05 -5.85 -2.10
CA LEU A 248 -0.07 -6.69 -0.90
C LEU A 248 -1.54 -7.06 -0.62
N GLY A 249 -2.46 -6.09 -0.71
CA GLY A 249 -3.87 -6.27 -0.37
C GLY A 249 -4.56 -7.38 -1.18
N ILE A 250 -4.32 -7.46 -2.48
CA ILE A 250 -4.94 -8.47 -3.36
C ILE A 250 -4.46 -9.89 -3.05
N VAL A 251 -3.19 -10.05 -2.65
CA VAL A 251 -2.62 -11.34 -2.23
C VAL A 251 -3.32 -11.83 -0.97
N ILE A 252 -3.50 -10.95 0.02
CA ILE A 252 -4.19 -11.26 1.27
C ILE A 252 -5.69 -11.51 1.03
N PHE A 253 -6.33 -10.72 0.16
CA PHE A 253 -7.73 -10.93 -0.23
C PHE A 253 -7.95 -12.31 -0.88
N CYS A 254 -7.10 -12.73 -1.81
CA CYS A 254 -7.23 -14.05 -2.42
C CYS A 254 -7.06 -15.17 -1.38
N LEU A 255 -6.14 -15.00 -0.43
CA LEU A 255 -5.99 -15.94 0.68
C LEU A 255 -7.27 -16.00 1.54
N LEU A 256 -7.89 -14.86 1.86
CA LEU A 256 -9.14 -14.79 2.63
C LEU A 256 -10.29 -15.55 1.96
N VAL A 257 -10.47 -15.37 0.64
CA VAL A 257 -11.49 -16.11 -0.13
C VAL A 257 -11.26 -17.62 -0.01
N LEU A 258 -10.01 -18.07 -0.16
CA LEU A 258 -9.65 -19.49 -0.07
C LEU A 258 -9.77 -20.04 1.36
N GLN A 259 -9.35 -19.27 2.38
CA GLN A 259 -9.51 -19.65 3.80
C GLN A 259 -10.97 -19.83 4.15
N ARG A 260 -11.83 -18.87 3.77
CA ARG A 260 -13.27 -18.95 4.00
C ARG A 260 -13.89 -20.18 3.33
N ALA A 261 -13.52 -20.45 2.07
CA ALA A 261 -13.95 -21.63 1.33
C ALA A 261 -13.50 -22.97 1.94
N ALA A 262 -12.46 -22.96 2.79
CA ALA A 262 -11.98 -24.16 3.47
C ALA A 262 -12.74 -24.43 4.78
N LEU A 263 -13.40 -23.43 5.40
CA LEU A 263 -13.98 -23.54 6.75
C LEU A 263 -15.00 -24.67 6.91
N ASP A 264 -15.87 -24.88 5.91
CA ASP A 264 -16.92 -25.90 5.99
C ASP A 264 -16.40 -27.33 5.83
N ARG A 265 -15.15 -27.50 5.38
CA ARG A 265 -14.61 -28.82 4.99
C ARG A 265 -13.69 -29.42 6.04
N THR A 266 -13.67 -28.84 7.22
CA THR A 266 -12.56 -29.07 8.15
C THR A 266 -12.95 -28.91 9.61
N ASP A 267 -12.29 -29.71 10.46
CA ASP A 267 -12.46 -29.67 11.90
C ASP A 267 -11.70 -28.49 12.54
N ASN A 268 -12.15 -28.02 13.70
CA ASN A 268 -11.61 -26.88 14.48
C ASN A 268 -11.85 -25.49 13.88
N GLN A 269 -13.12 -25.09 13.80
CA GLN A 269 -13.55 -23.79 13.24
C GLN A 269 -12.92 -22.58 13.93
N VAL A 270 -12.75 -22.60 15.26
CA VAL A 270 -12.26 -21.45 16.05
C VAL A 270 -10.89 -20.99 15.58
N TRP A 271 -9.93 -21.89 15.47
CA TRP A 271 -8.55 -21.56 15.06
C TRP A 271 -8.47 -21.08 13.61
N ARG A 272 -9.32 -21.63 12.74
CA ARG A 272 -9.36 -21.27 11.31
C ARG A 272 -10.00 -19.90 11.10
N VAL A 273 -11.05 -19.58 11.87
CA VAL A 273 -11.60 -18.23 11.94
C VAL A 273 -10.59 -17.27 12.56
N GLY A 274 -9.83 -17.69 13.57
CA GLY A 274 -8.69 -16.91 14.09
C GLY A 274 -7.68 -16.55 12.99
N ALA A 275 -7.30 -17.51 12.14
CA ALA A 275 -6.43 -17.23 10.99
C ALA A 275 -7.08 -16.29 9.96
N LEU A 276 -8.39 -16.42 9.72
CA LEU A 276 -9.15 -15.50 8.88
C LEU A 276 -9.12 -14.08 9.45
N VAL A 277 -9.28 -13.92 10.77
CA VAL A 277 -9.18 -12.64 11.47
C VAL A 277 -7.77 -12.05 11.31
N CYS A 278 -6.71 -12.83 11.50
CA CYS A 278 -5.33 -12.36 11.27
C CYS A 278 -5.13 -11.87 9.82
N SER A 279 -5.64 -12.61 8.84
CA SER A 279 -5.61 -12.18 7.44
C SER A 279 -6.38 -10.87 7.21
N LEU A 280 -7.56 -10.70 7.85
CA LEU A 280 -8.36 -9.47 7.76
C LEU A 280 -7.64 -8.26 8.41
N LEU A 281 -6.98 -8.46 9.54
CA LEU A 281 -6.19 -7.43 10.22
C LEU A 281 -4.98 -7.00 9.36
N LEU A 282 -4.30 -7.94 8.70
CA LEU A 282 -3.26 -7.55 7.75
C LEU A 282 -3.86 -6.86 6.51
N LEU A 283 -5.03 -7.29 6.03
CA LEU A 283 -5.72 -6.63 4.92
C LEU A 283 -6.08 -5.19 5.25
N SER A 284 -6.50 -4.87 6.49
CA SER A 284 -6.79 -3.48 6.87
C SER A 284 -5.54 -2.59 6.86
N LEU A 285 -4.37 -3.16 7.19
CA LEU A 285 -3.09 -2.47 7.08
C LEU A 285 -2.60 -2.38 5.63
N ALA A 286 -2.93 -3.35 4.77
CA ALA A 286 -2.47 -3.38 3.39
C ALA A 286 -3.34 -2.52 2.46
N GLN A 287 -4.66 -2.67 2.52
CA GLN A 287 -5.61 -1.89 1.73
C GLN A 287 -6.99 -1.77 2.41
N SER A 288 -7.22 -0.63 3.04
CA SER A 288 -8.43 -0.27 3.80
C SER A 288 -9.75 -0.43 3.02
N VAL A 289 -9.83 0.00 1.76
CA VAL A 289 -11.06 -0.10 0.95
C VAL A 289 -11.40 -1.57 0.67
N LEU A 290 -10.41 -2.37 0.31
CA LEU A 290 -10.58 -3.79 0.07
C LEU A 290 -10.98 -4.52 1.36
N PHE A 291 -10.41 -4.14 2.51
CA PHE A 291 -10.83 -4.63 3.82
C PHE A 291 -12.32 -4.36 4.09
N VAL A 292 -12.76 -3.09 4.01
CA VAL A 292 -14.15 -2.70 4.32
C VAL A 292 -15.13 -3.45 3.42
N VAL A 293 -14.89 -3.46 2.11
CA VAL A 293 -15.78 -4.12 1.16
C VAL A 293 -15.78 -5.65 1.36
N THR A 294 -14.63 -6.25 1.69
CA THR A 294 -14.55 -7.69 2.00
C THR A 294 -15.31 -8.05 3.26
N VAL A 295 -15.20 -7.27 4.34
CA VAL A 295 -15.94 -7.50 5.59
C VAL A 295 -17.45 -7.43 5.34
N ILE A 296 -17.91 -6.41 4.61
CA ILE A 296 -19.33 -6.26 4.26
C ILE A 296 -19.81 -7.43 3.40
N ALA A 297 -19.05 -7.80 2.37
CA ALA A 297 -19.44 -8.89 1.47
C ALA A 297 -19.40 -10.27 2.15
N PHE A 298 -18.44 -10.52 3.04
CA PHE A 298 -18.42 -11.72 3.88
C PHE A 298 -19.63 -11.71 4.83
N GLY A 299 -19.92 -10.57 5.45
CA GLY A 299 -21.08 -10.38 6.31
C GLY A 299 -22.39 -10.73 5.62
N PHE A 300 -22.62 -10.20 4.41
CA PHE A 300 -23.81 -10.54 3.61
C PHE A 300 -23.85 -12.02 3.21
N ALA A 301 -22.73 -12.59 2.75
CA ALA A 301 -22.68 -13.97 2.30
C ALA A 301 -22.93 -14.96 3.45
N ASP A 302 -22.34 -14.74 4.62
CA ASP A 302 -22.51 -15.60 5.79
C ASP A 302 -23.84 -15.35 6.50
N PHE A 303 -24.34 -14.12 6.56
CA PHE A 303 -25.70 -13.87 7.02
C PHE A 303 -26.74 -14.59 6.16
N TRP A 304 -26.62 -14.49 4.83
CA TRP A 304 -27.50 -15.21 3.91
C TRP A 304 -27.43 -16.72 4.10
N LYS A 305 -26.21 -17.26 4.26
CA LYS A 305 -25.99 -18.68 4.54
C LYS A 305 -26.62 -19.11 5.87
N PHE A 306 -26.49 -18.29 6.91
CA PHE A 306 -27.11 -18.52 8.21
C PHE A 306 -28.64 -18.55 8.10
N VAL A 307 -29.25 -17.53 7.50
CA VAL A 307 -30.72 -17.44 7.34
C VAL A 307 -31.26 -18.62 6.53
N ARG A 308 -30.57 -19.03 5.47
CA ARG A 308 -31.03 -20.10 4.57
C ARG A 308 -30.83 -21.51 5.12
N SER A 309 -29.78 -21.75 5.90
CA SER A 309 -29.35 -23.11 6.27
C SER A 309 -29.07 -23.34 7.75
N GLY A 310 -29.17 -22.31 8.60
CA GLY A 310 -28.84 -22.39 10.02
C GLY A 310 -27.37 -22.73 10.30
N SER A 311 -26.46 -22.43 9.35
CA SER A 311 -25.05 -22.83 9.44
C SER A 311 -24.35 -22.22 10.66
N ARG A 312 -23.87 -23.06 11.59
CA ARG A 312 -23.07 -22.62 12.74
C ARG A 312 -21.74 -21.99 12.31
N THR A 313 -21.11 -22.50 11.25
CA THR A 313 -19.89 -21.91 10.68
C THR A 313 -20.08 -20.44 10.34
N ALA A 314 -21.24 -20.10 9.75
CA ALA A 314 -21.56 -18.73 9.37
C ALA A 314 -21.61 -17.80 10.58
N VAL A 315 -22.20 -18.26 11.70
CA VAL A 315 -22.23 -17.49 12.95
C VAL A 315 -20.81 -17.23 13.47
N THR A 316 -19.95 -18.25 13.49
CA THR A 316 -18.55 -18.11 13.92
C THR A 316 -17.80 -17.12 13.03
N VAL A 317 -18.03 -17.14 11.70
CA VAL A 317 -17.45 -16.17 10.77
C VAL A 317 -17.93 -14.77 11.08
N LEU A 318 -19.24 -14.55 11.28
CA LEU A 318 -19.80 -13.24 11.63
C LEU A 318 -19.17 -12.67 12.92
N PHE A 319 -18.97 -13.50 13.95
CA PHE A 319 -18.23 -13.10 15.15
C PHE A 319 -16.77 -12.77 14.84
N GLY A 320 -16.10 -13.56 13.99
CA GLY A 320 -14.76 -13.26 13.51
C GLY A 320 -14.67 -11.91 12.77
N LEU A 321 -15.65 -11.58 11.94
CA LEU A 321 -15.72 -10.28 11.26
C LEU A 321 -15.85 -9.13 12.26
N ALA A 322 -16.72 -9.27 13.26
CA ALA A 322 -16.85 -8.29 14.33
C ALA A 322 -15.54 -8.12 15.12
N ALA A 323 -14.88 -9.23 15.45
CA ALA A 323 -13.57 -9.22 16.11
C ALA A 323 -12.49 -8.55 15.24
N ALA A 324 -12.50 -8.76 13.92
CA ALA A 324 -11.58 -8.10 13.01
C ALA A 324 -11.81 -6.59 12.98
N VAL A 325 -13.06 -6.12 12.88
CA VAL A 325 -13.40 -4.68 12.92
C VAL A 325 -13.01 -4.02 14.25
N LEU A 326 -13.15 -4.72 15.37
CA LEU A 326 -12.67 -4.23 16.66
C LEU A 326 -11.14 -4.23 16.73
N GLY A 327 -10.51 -5.29 16.21
CA GLY A 327 -9.07 -5.45 16.18
C GLY A 327 -8.37 -4.39 15.33
N THR A 328 -8.97 -3.89 14.25
CA THR A 328 -8.37 -2.82 13.45
C THR A 328 -8.11 -1.54 14.25
N LYS A 329 -8.97 -1.22 15.24
CA LYS A 329 -8.76 -0.08 16.13
C LYS A 329 -7.56 -0.28 17.06
N LEU A 330 -7.26 -1.53 17.42
CA LEU A 330 -6.17 -1.86 18.36
C LEU A 330 -4.81 -1.88 17.67
N ILE A 331 -4.76 -2.23 16.38
CA ILE A 331 -3.53 -2.28 15.59
C ILE A 331 -3.23 -0.95 14.87
N GLY A 332 -4.08 0.06 15.01
CA GLY A 332 -3.89 1.37 14.39
C GLY A 332 -4.03 1.33 12.85
N GLY A 333 -3.12 2.00 12.15
CA GLY A 333 -3.23 2.21 10.70
C GLY A 333 -4.36 3.18 10.34
N PHE A 334 -5.06 2.90 9.24
CA PHE A 334 -6.17 3.76 8.79
C PHE A 334 -7.29 3.92 9.83
N PHE A 335 -7.49 2.92 10.70
CA PHE A 335 -8.56 2.89 11.70
C PHE A 335 -8.10 3.37 13.09
N ASP A 336 -6.96 4.05 13.17
CA ASP A 336 -6.42 4.58 14.42
C ASP A 336 -7.41 5.52 15.14
N SER A 337 -7.51 5.34 16.46
CA SER A 337 -8.49 6.02 17.31
C SER A 337 -7.97 7.28 17.99
N ALA A 338 -6.81 7.84 17.59
CA ALA A 338 -6.36 9.11 18.14
C ALA A 338 -7.37 10.24 17.87
N SER A 339 -7.19 11.38 18.53
CA SER A 339 -8.09 12.52 18.43
C SER A 339 -7.75 13.37 17.21
N TYR A 340 -8.27 12.97 16.05
CA TYR A 340 -8.09 13.71 14.81
C TYR A 340 -9.16 14.80 14.66
N PRO A 341 -8.82 15.93 14.00
CA PRO A 341 -9.81 16.88 13.53
C PRO A 341 -10.91 16.21 12.70
N SER A 342 -12.12 16.77 12.74
CA SER A 342 -13.22 16.26 11.91
C SER A 342 -12.93 16.52 10.44
N ALA A 343 -12.96 15.46 9.63
CA ALA A 343 -12.81 15.54 8.19
C ALA A 343 -14.13 15.94 7.47
N GLY A 344 -15.10 16.52 8.19
CA GLY A 344 -16.40 16.87 7.65
C GLY A 344 -17.18 15.69 7.05
N GLY A 345 -18.25 15.98 6.31
CA GLY A 345 -19.08 14.96 5.67
C GLY A 345 -19.85 14.06 6.64
N VAL A 346 -20.31 12.92 6.13
CA VAL A 346 -21.10 11.93 6.88
C VAL A 346 -20.26 11.35 8.00
N LEU A 347 -20.70 11.57 9.25
CA LEU A 347 -20.03 11.09 10.47
C LEU A 347 -18.57 11.55 10.61
N GLY A 348 -18.20 12.69 10.00
CA GLY A 348 -16.83 13.23 10.10
C GLY A 348 -15.78 12.44 9.30
N THR A 349 -16.19 11.64 8.32
CA THR A 349 -15.33 10.72 7.56
C THR A 349 -14.73 11.33 6.29
N GLY A 350 -15.15 12.53 5.88
CA GLY A 350 -14.80 13.10 4.58
C GLY A 350 -15.58 12.53 3.39
N PHE A 351 -16.48 11.57 3.62
CA PHE A 351 -17.44 11.11 2.62
C PHE A 351 -18.69 11.99 2.62
N TYR A 352 -19.07 12.44 1.44
CA TYR A 352 -20.28 13.20 1.19
C TYR A 352 -21.20 12.35 0.31
N LEU A 353 -22.51 12.51 0.46
CA LEU A 353 -23.44 11.97 -0.52
C LEU A 353 -23.16 12.66 -1.86
N ARG A 354 -23.08 11.88 -2.94
CA ARG A 354 -22.85 12.44 -4.25
C ARG A 354 -24.09 13.17 -4.72
N GLU A 355 -23.92 14.45 -4.99
CA GLU A 355 -24.91 15.26 -5.68
C GLU A 355 -24.65 15.18 -7.19
N TYR A 356 -25.73 15.13 -7.98
CA TYR A 356 -25.68 15.16 -9.43
C TYR A 356 -26.28 16.49 -9.92
N PRO A 357 -25.58 17.62 -9.75
CA PRO A 357 -26.09 18.91 -10.15
C PRO A 357 -26.14 19.02 -11.69
N GLY A 358 -27.29 19.39 -12.23
CA GLY A 358 -27.50 19.60 -13.66
C GLY A 358 -28.18 18.44 -14.39
N ASN A 359 -28.73 18.73 -15.56
CA ASN A 359 -29.62 17.82 -16.29
C ASN A 359 -28.91 16.56 -16.84
N ASN A 360 -27.58 16.61 -17.01
CA ASN A 360 -26.80 15.53 -17.61
C ASN A 360 -25.94 14.74 -16.61
N ALA A 361 -25.88 15.14 -15.34
CA ALA A 361 -24.94 14.56 -14.38
C ALA A 361 -25.14 13.05 -14.15
N VAL A 362 -26.38 12.56 -14.23
CA VAL A 362 -26.67 11.12 -14.16
C VAL A 362 -26.19 10.39 -15.42
N LEU A 363 -26.36 10.99 -16.61
CA LEU A 363 -25.89 10.42 -17.87
C LEU A 363 -24.36 10.36 -17.91
N GLU A 364 -23.68 11.41 -17.45
CA GLU A 364 -22.22 11.45 -17.32
C GLU A 364 -21.70 10.39 -16.35
N GLN A 365 -22.42 10.11 -15.26
CA GLN A 365 -22.05 9.02 -14.36
C GLN A 365 -22.23 7.64 -15.02
N ILE A 366 -23.31 7.45 -15.80
CA ILE A 366 -23.50 6.22 -16.59
C ILE A 366 -22.38 6.07 -17.61
N GLU A 367 -22.03 7.14 -18.32
CA GLU A 367 -20.89 7.18 -19.25
C GLU A 367 -19.59 6.81 -18.54
N TRP A 368 -19.31 7.41 -17.38
CA TRP A 368 -18.12 7.11 -16.58
C TRP A 368 -18.07 5.62 -16.21
N ASN A 369 -19.18 5.01 -15.79
CA ASN A 369 -19.24 3.59 -15.49
C ASN A 369 -19.00 2.72 -16.74
N LEU A 370 -19.60 3.07 -17.88
CA LEU A 370 -19.41 2.34 -19.14
C LEU A 370 -17.96 2.43 -19.64
N LEU A 371 -17.34 3.60 -19.55
CA LEU A 371 -15.94 3.79 -19.94
C LEU A 371 -14.97 3.13 -18.96
N SER A 372 -15.31 3.07 -17.67
CA SER A 372 -14.48 2.48 -16.60
C SER A 372 -14.53 0.95 -16.56
N PHE A 373 -15.70 0.36 -16.79
CA PHE A 373 -15.89 -1.10 -16.68
C PHE A 373 -16.06 -1.80 -18.02
N GLY A 374 -16.46 -1.08 -19.08
CA GLY A 374 -16.54 -1.57 -20.45
C GLY A 374 -17.18 -2.94 -20.61
N LEU A 375 -16.53 -3.78 -21.40
CA LEU A 375 -16.96 -5.16 -21.66
C LEU A 375 -17.01 -6.04 -20.38
N PRO A 376 -16.06 -5.92 -19.42
CA PRO A 376 -16.19 -6.57 -18.11
C PRO A 376 -17.49 -6.28 -17.35
N LEU A 377 -18.17 -5.16 -17.56
CA LEU A 377 -19.47 -4.91 -16.94
C LEU A 377 -20.51 -5.96 -17.35
N VAL A 378 -20.64 -6.21 -18.66
CA VAL A 378 -21.62 -7.15 -19.21
C VAL A 378 -21.18 -8.59 -19.00
N LEU A 379 -19.94 -8.92 -19.40
CA LEU A 379 -19.43 -10.29 -19.29
C LEU A 379 -19.26 -10.70 -17.83
N GLY A 380 -18.85 -9.76 -16.98
CA GLY A 380 -18.70 -9.96 -15.54
C GLY A 380 -20.01 -10.33 -14.89
N VAL A 381 -21.06 -9.54 -15.08
CA VAL A 381 -22.40 -9.85 -14.53
C VAL A 381 -22.89 -11.21 -15.02
N LEU A 382 -22.79 -11.49 -16.33
CA LEU A 382 -23.18 -12.79 -16.91
C LEU A 382 -22.38 -13.96 -16.36
N GLY A 383 -21.11 -13.77 -16.03
CA GLY A 383 -20.25 -14.77 -15.42
C GLY A 383 -20.48 -14.95 -13.93
N LEU A 384 -20.76 -13.88 -13.19
CA LEU A 384 -21.16 -13.93 -11.78
C LEU A 384 -22.44 -14.74 -11.58
N CYS A 385 -23.42 -14.58 -12.48
CA CYS A 385 -24.63 -15.41 -12.51
C CYS A 385 -24.32 -16.90 -12.75
N ARG A 386 -23.22 -17.20 -13.46
CA ARG A 386 -22.75 -18.56 -13.77
C ARG A 386 -21.76 -19.13 -12.76
N ALA A 387 -21.24 -18.33 -11.82
CA ALA A 387 -20.26 -18.80 -10.84
C ALA A 387 -20.79 -20.04 -10.11
N HIS A 388 -19.98 -21.05 -9.86
CA HIS A 388 -20.43 -22.29 -9.22
C HIS A 388 -20.48 -22.15 -7.69
N ARG A 389 -19.62 -21.31 -7.13
CA ARG A 389 -19.49 -21.04 -5.70
C ARG A 389 -19.38 -19.54 -5.45
N GLU A 390 -19.64 -19.13 -4.22
CA GLU A 390 -19.42 -17.76 -3.75
C GLU A 390 -20.14 -16.65 -4.53
N ARG A 391 -21.28 -16.96 -5.16
CA ARG A 391 -22.08 -15.97 -5.91
C ARG A 391 -22.44 -14.74 -5.07
N VAL A 392 -22.94 -14.96 -3.86
CA VAL A 392 -23.39 -13.88 -2.96
C VAL A 392 -22.22 -13.01 -2.54
N LEU A 393 -21.06 -13.63 -2.27
CA LEU A 393 -19.84 -12.91 -1.95
C LEU A 393 -19.40 -12.03 -3.13
N LEU A 394 -19.26 -12.58 -4.33
CA LEU A 394 -18.80 -11.84 -5.50
C LEU A 394 -19.78 -10.73 -5.91
N ALA A 395 -21.09 -11.00 -5.83
CA ALA A 395 -22.12 -9.99 -6.07
C ALA A 395 -22.11 -8.90 -4.98
N GLY A 396 -21.89 -9.28 -3.72
CA GLY A 396 -21.74 -8.36 -2.59
C GLY A 396 -20.54 -7.44 -2.74
N LEU A 397 -19.39 -7.97 -3.18
CA LEU A 397 -18.20 -7.19 -3.50
C LEU A 397 -18.51 -6.16 -4.60
N ALA A 398 -18.99 -6.62 -5.76
CA ALA A 398 -19.30 -5.75 -6.90
C ALA A 398 -20.35 -4.69 -6.56
N GLY A 399 -21.45 -5.10 -5.92
CA GLY A 399 -22.58 -4.23 -5.61
C GLY A 399 -22.24 -3.18 -4.56
N THR A 400 -21.62 -3.57 -3.44
CA THR A 400 -21.30 -2.64 -2.35
C THR A 400 -20.35 -1.55 -2.84
N SER A 401 -19.30 -1.91 -3.56
CA SER A 401 -18.33 -0.94 -4.06
C SER A 401 -18.85 -0.09 -5.22
N LEU A 402 -19.71 -0.65 -6.08
CA LEU A 402 -20.39 0.12 -7.13
C LEU A 402 -21.37 1.14 -6.52
N ILE A 403 -22.11 0.76 -5.48
CA ILE A 403 -22.97 1.69 -4.74
C ILE A 403 -22.12 2.80 -4.10
N ALA A 404 -20.98 2.47 -3.48
CA ALA A 404 -20.12 3.48 -2.87
C ALA A 404 -19.57 4.49 -3.89
N VAL A 405 -19.02 4.03 -5.03
CA VAL A 405 -18.42 4.96 -6.02
C VAL A 405 -19.45 5.83 -6.74
N ASN A 406 -20.71 5.38 -6.83
CA ASN A 406 -21.79 6.17 -7.42
C ASN A 406 -22.51 7.03 -6.37
N GLY A 407 -22.77 6.50 -5.17
CA GLY A 407 -23.54 7.19 -4.14
C GLY A 407 -22.73 8.18 -3.30
N LEU A 408 -21.40 8.06 -3.26
CA LEU A 408 -20.53 8.87 -2.41
C LEU A 408 -19.49 9.67 -3.22
N ARG A 409 -19.04 10.78 -2.65
CA ARG A 409 -17.87 11.55 -3.04
C ARG A 409 -16.92 11.62 -1.85
N TYR A 410 -15.63 11.43 -2.08
CA TYR A 410 -14.61 11.72 -1.09
C TYR A 410 -14.10 13.16 -1.31
N GLY A 411 -14.07 13.96 -0.25
CA GLY A 411 -13.82 15.41 -0.35
C GLY A 411 -12.36 15.79 -0.62
N TYR A 412 -11.42 14.90 -0.34
CA TYR A 412 -10.01 15.27 -0.17
C TYR A 412 -9.06 14.71 -1.23
N SER A 413 -9.43 13.59 -1.85
CA SER A 413 -8.59 12.94 -2.86
C SER A 413 -9.46 12.16 -3.85
N TRP A 414 -8.82 11.66 -4.90
CA TRP A 414 -9.45 10.78 -5.88
C TRP A 414 -9.64 9.34 -5.38
N ASP A 415 -9.37 9.06 -4.09
CA ASP A 415 -9.39 7.70 -3.51
C ASP A 415 -10.75 7.00 -3.57
N ILE A 416 -11.85 7.72 -3.84
CA ILE A 416 -13.16 7.11 -4.08
C ILE A 416 -13.12 6.07 -5.22
N THR A 417 -12.19 6.19 -6.18
CA THR A 417 -12.04 5.23 -7.29
C THR A 417 -11.45 3.89 -6.85
N LYS A 418 -10.84 3.80 -5.67
CA LYS A 418 -10.44 2.50 -5.07
C LYS A 418 -11.65 1.58 -4.88
N PHE A 419 -12.86 2.11 -4.68
CA PHE A 419 -14.08 1.30 -4.70
C PHE A 419 -14.38 0.75 -6.12
N ALA A 420 -14.18 1.55 -7.18
CA ALA A 420 -14.32 1.06 -8.54
C ALA A 420 -13.31 -0.06 -8.85
N ALA A 421 -12.10 -0.02 -8.31
CA ALA A 421 -11.14 -1.12 -8.43
C ALA A 421 -11.68 -2.44 -7.84
N VAL A 422 -12.34 -2.41 -6.67
CA VAL A 422 -12.99 -3.61 -6.09
C VAL A 422 -14.10 -4.13 -7.02
N THR A 423 -14.92 -3.24 -7.57
CA THR A 423 -15.94 -3.61 -8.57
C THR A 423 -15.29 -4.27 -9.80
N SER A 424 -14.21 -3.69 -10.33
CA SER A 424 -13.46 -4.23 -11.47
C SER A 424 -12.91 -5.61 -11.17
N ILE A 425 -12.35 -5.87 -9.99
CA ILE A 425 -11.86 -7.20 -9.60
C ILE A 425 -13.01 -8.21 -9.64
N ALA A 426 -14.15 -7.90 -9.01
CA ALA A 426 -15.30 -8.81 -8.97
C ALA A 426 -15.89 -9.08 -10.36
N LEU A 427 -16.04 -8.04 -11.19
CA LEU A 427 -16.49 -8.17 -12.58
C LEU A 427 -15.47 -8.92 -13.45
N ALA A 428 -14.18 -8.74 -13.23
CA ALA A 428 -13.13 -9.45 -13.94
C ALA A 428 -13.09 -10.94 -13.58
N ILE A 429 -13.32 -11.29 -12.30
CA ILE A 429 -13.55 -12.69 -11.89
C ILE A 429 -14.75 -13.25 -12.65
N GLY A 430 -15.89 -12.55 -12.67
CA GLY A 430 -17.05 -12.95 -13.48
C GLY A 430 -16.70 -13.14 -14.96
N THR A 431 -15.96 -12.20 -15.54
CA THR A 431 -15.55 -12.22 -16.95
C THR A 431 -14.72 -13.47 -17.25
N GLY A 432 -13.76 -13.81 -16.39
CA GLY A 432 -12.98 -15.05 -16.52
C GLY A 432 -13.83 -16.33 -16.47
N ILE A 433 -14.85 -16.37 -15.60
CA ILE A 433 -15.81 -17.49 -15.53
C ILE A 433 -16.63 -17.57 -16.82
N PHE A 434 -17.11 -16.44 -17.32
CA PHE A 434 -17.88 -16.39 -18.57
C PHE A 434 -17.06 -16.86 -19.77
N LEU A 435 -15.84 -16.36 -19.90
CA LEU A 435 -14.89 -16.78 -20.94
C LEU A 435 -14.59 -18.28 -20.85
N ALA A 436 -14.51 -18.85 -19.65
CA ALA A 436 -14.30 -20.28 -19.46
C ALA A 436 -15.47 -21.11 -20.01
N GLY A 437 -16.71 -20.64 -19.83
CA GLY A 437 -17.88 -21.26 -20.45
C GLY A 437 -17.89 -21.11 -21.98
N LEU A 438 -17.37 -20.00 -22.52
CA LEU A 438 -17.25 -19.79 -23.96
C LEU A 438 -16.20 -20.69 -24.63
N LEU A 439 -15.16 -21.11 -23.91
CA LEU A 439 -14.17 -22.05 -24.46
C LEU A 439 -14.83 -23.35 -24.95
N ASP A 440 -15.85 -23.85 -24.24
CA ASP A 440 -16.59 -25.04 -24.63
C ASP A 440 -17.46 -24.84 -25.88
N TRP A 441 -17.86 -23.60 -26.16
CA TRP A 441 -18.58 -23.23 -27.37
C TRP A 441 -17.63 -23.02 -28.57
N ALA A 442 -16.38 -22.62 -28.31
CA ALA A 442 -15.36 -22.26 -29.28
C ALA A 442 -14.68 -23.47 -29.97
N LEU A 443 -15.49 -24.45 -30.42
CA LEU A 443 -14.99 -25.67 -31.05
C LEU A 443 -14.59 -25.47 -32.52
N THR A 444 -15.19 -24.51 -33.22
CA THR A 444 -14.89 -24.20 -34.64
C THR A 444 -13.90 -23.04 -34.77
N SER A 445 -13.16 -22.97 -35.88
CA SER A 445 -12.15 -21.92 -36.11
C SER A 445 -12.73 -20.50 -36.03
N VAL A 446 -13.92 -20.28 -36.59
CA VAL A 446 -14.61 -18.97 -36.51
C VAL A 446 -14.92 -18.60 -35.06
N ARG A 447 -15.41 -19.56 -34.26
CA ARG A 447 -15.74 -19.30 -32.85
C ARG A 447 -14.48 -19.10 -31.99
N ARG A 448 -13.37 -19.75 -32.33
CA ARG A 448 -12.06 -19.49 -31.71
C ARG A 448 -11.55 -18.09 -32.03
N LEU A 449 -11.75 -17.60 -33.26
CA LEU A 449 -11.43 -16.22 -33.63
C LEU A 449 -12.27 -15.22 -32.83
N ILE A 450 -13.59 -15.47 -32.68
CA ILE A 450 -14.47 -14.63 -31.85
C ILE A 450 -14.01 -14.63 -30.39
N PHE A 451 -13.71 -15.80 -29.83
CA PHE A 451 -13.18 -15.92 -28.47
C PHE A 451 -11.86 -15.16 -28.31
N GLY A 452 -10.93 -15.33 -29.26
CA GLY A 452 -9.64 -14.62 -29.26
C GLY A 452 -9.81 -13.11 -29.32
N ALA A 453 -10.67 -12.61 -30.21
CA ALA A 453 -11.01 -11.20 -30.32
C ALA A 453 -11.63 -10.66 -29.02
N LEU A 454 -12.51 -11.43 -28.36
CA LEU A 454 -13.11 -11.06 -27.08
C LEU A 454 -12.07 -11.00 -25.96
N ALA A 455 -11.18 -12.00 -25.88
CA ALA A 455 -10.10 -12.01 -24.90
C ALA A 455 -9.13 -10.83 -25.09
N ILE A 456 -8.78 -10.51 -26.34
CA ILE A 456 -7.96 -9.34 -26.69
C ILE A 456 -8.71 -8.04 -26.35
N ALA A 457 -10.00 -7.94 -26.63
CA ALA A 457 -10.80 -6.75 -26.29
C ALA A 457 -10.90 -6.52 -24.78
N VAL A 458 -10.97 -7.59 -23.98
CA VAL A 458 -10.99 -7.50 -22.51
C VAL A 458 -9.63 -7.09 -21.96
N ALA A 459 -8.55 -7.76 -22.38
CA ALA A 459 -7.25 -7.69 -21.69
C ALA A 459 -6.16 -6.90 -22.44
N GLY A 460 -6.30 -6.69 -23.74
CA GLY A 460 -5.22 -6.19 -24.61
C GLY A 460 -4.74 -4.80 -24.21
N LEU A 461 -5.66 -3.88 -23.93
CA LEU A 461 -5.31 -2.54 -23.45
C LEU A 461 -4.64 -2.58 -22.07
N GLY A 462 -5.05 -3.46 -21.15
CA GLY A 462 -4.39 -3.58 -19.85
C GLY A 462 -2.98 -4.18 -19.93
N VAL A 463 -2.70 -5.07 -20.87
CA VAL A 463 -1.33 -5.58 -21.12
C VAL A 463 -0.40 -4.46 -21.60
N VAL A 464 -0.91 -3.55 -22.43
CA VAL A 464 -0.12 -2.42 -22.98
C VAL A 464 -0.08 -1.23 -22.01
N TYR A 465 -1.02 -1.13 -21.07
CA TYR A 465 -1.18 0.03 -20.17
C TYR A 465 0.10 0.42 -19.40
N PRO A 466 0.89 -0.51 -18.83
CA PRO A 466 2.14 -0.14 -18.16
C PRO A 466 3.14 0.57 -19.08
N PHE A 467 3.13 0.24 -20.38
CA PHE A 467 4.00 0.87 -21.38
C PHE A 467 3.50 2.26 -21.81
N TYR A 468 2.21 2.58 -21.61
CA TYR A 468 1.70 3.92 -21.86
C TYR A 468 2.45 4.97 -21.03
N PHE A 469 2.78 4.65 -19.78
CA PHE A 469 3.55 5.54 -18.91
C PHE A 469 4.98 5.75 -19.40
N LEU A 470 5.61 4.73 -20.01
CA LEU A 470 6.93 4.88 -20.65
C LEU A 470 6.87 5.85 -21.83
N LEU A 471 5.78 5.83 -22.59
CA LEU A 471 5.58 6.73 -23.74
C LEU A 471 5.15 8.15 -23.34
N ALA A 472 4.51 8.30 -22.18
CA ALA A 472 4.07 9.58 -21.64
C ALA A 472 5.20 10.38 -20.96
N ILE A 473 6.42 9.83 -20.88
CA ILE A 473 7.57 10.54 -20.32
C ILE A 473 7.91 11.75 -21.20
N SER A 474 7.76 12.96 -20.65
CA SER A 474 8.16 14.20 -21.32
C SER A 474 9.58 14.62 -20.87
N PRO A 475 10.61 14.56 -21.73
CA PRO A 475 11.97 14.95 -21.36
C PRO A 475 12.15 16.47 -21.18
N LYS A 476 11.23 17.27 -21.74
CA LYS A 476 11.39 18.73 -21.90
C LYS A 476 10.95 19.57 -20.69
N HIS A 477 10.21 18.96 -19.76
CA HIS A 477 9.79 19.60 -18.51
C HIS A 477 10.15 18.65 -17.38
N ARG A 478 11.44 18.44 -17.12
CA ARG A 478 11.85 17.66 -15.95
C ARG A 478 11.32 18.41 -14.73
N PRO A 479 10.30 17.90 -14.05
CA PRO A 479 9.78 18.57 -12.88
C PRO A 479 10.75 18.27 -11.72
N ALA A 480 10.43 18.67 -10.49
CA ALA A 480 11.27 18.41 -9.32
C ALA A 480 11.74 16.94 -9.24
N PHE A 481 12.82 16.66 -8.51
CA PHE A 481 13.50 15.37 -8.56
C PHE A 481 12.55 14.19 -8.21
N SER A 482 11.54 14.42 -7.38
CA SER A 482 10.43 13.51 -7.03
C SER A 482 9.44 13.20 -8.16
N MET A 483 9.30 14.09 -9.15
CA MET A 483 8.45 13.94 -10.33
C MET A 483 9.19 13.33 -11.53
N GLN A 484 10.44 12.91 -11.38
CA GLN A 484 11.16 12.22 -12.44
C GLN A 484 10.60 10.80 -12.58
N LEU A 485 10.02 10.52 -13.75
CA LEU A 485 9.52 9.19 -14.08
C LEU A 485 10.63 8.16 -14.30
N ILE A 486 11.91 8.53 -14.42
CA ILE A 486 13.00 7.58 -14.72
C ILE A 486 14.00 7.48 -13.57
N ARG A 487 14.28 6.25 -13.10
CA ARG A 487 15.23 5.99 -12.01
C ARG A 487 16.68 5.73 -12.47
N PRO A 488 17.69 6.21 -11.74
CA PRO A 488 19.07 5.71 -11.85
C PRO A 488 19.24 4.37 -11.09
N TYR A 489 18.59 3.31 -11.59
CA TYR A 489 18.38 2.04 -10.87
C TYR A 489 19.67 1.30 -10.45
N ILE A 490 20.74 1.42 -11.24
CA ILE A 490 22.04 0.76 -11.00
C ILE A 490 22.86 1.48 -9.90
N SER A 491 22.54 2.74 -9.59
CA SER A 491 23.24 3.48 -8.55
C SER A 491 22.92 2.93 -7.17
N THR A 492 23.95 2.63 -6.37
CA THR A 492 23.77 2.34 -4.94
C THR A 492 23.54 3.60 -4.12
N GLN A 493 23.81 4.78 -4.69
CA GLN A 493 23.62 6.07 -4.03
C GLN A 493 22.25 6.64 -4.38
N TYR A 494 21.56 7.18 -3.37
CA TYR A 494 20.46 8.08 -3.62
C TYR A 494 20.95 9.30 -4.41
N PRO A 495 20.13 9.83 -5.32
CA PRO A 495 20.42 11.01 -6.13
C PRO A 495 20.28 12.30 -5.29
N VAL A 496 21.07 12.36 -4.23
CA VAL A 496 21.16 13.46 -3.27
C VAL A 496 22.63 13.86 -3.21
N ASP A 497 22.91 15.16 -3.12
CA ASP A 497 24.27 15.67 -2.97
C ASP A 497 24.90 15.18 -1.65
N VAL A 498 26.23 15.26 -1.57
CA VAL A 498 26.99 14.68 -0.44
C VAL A 498 26.71 15.42 0.87
N ASP A 499 26.51 16.73 0.81
CA ASP A 499 26.37 17.60 1.96
C ASP A 499 24.97 17.45 2.56
N SER A 500 23.92 17.48 1.74
CA SER A 500 22.55 17.14 2.16
C SER A 500 22.45 15.72 2.70
N ALA A 501 23.17 14.77 2.11
CA ALA A 501 23.17 13.40 2.62
C ALA A 501 23.77 13.31 4.04
N ARG A 502 24.82 14.08 4.34
CA ARG A 502 25.41 14.17 5.69
C ARG A 502 24.45 14.86 6.66
N ALA A 503 23.83 15.95 6.24
CA ALA A 503 22.81 16.66 7.03
C ALA A 503 21.62 15.74 7.36
N VAL A 504 21.11 14.97 6.40
CA VAL A 504 20.04 13.98 6.63
C VAL A 504 20.46 12.92 7.65
N ASN A 505 21.66 12.34 7.53
CA ASN A 505 22.14 11.33 8.48
C ASN A 505 22.29 11.91 9.89
N PHE A 506 22.78 13.15 9.99
CA PHE A 506 22.87 13.89 11.24
C PHE A 506 21.47 14.07 11.85
N LEU A 507 20.53 14.64 11.09
CA LEU A 507 19.18 14.94 11.55
C LEU A 507 18.40 13.68 11.97
N ARG A 508 18.54 12.57 11.25
CA ARG A 508 17.91 11.29 11.65
C ARG A 508 18.32 10.79 13.02
N THR A 509 19.50 11.20 13.50
CA THR A 509 20.04 10.77 14.79
C THR A 509 19.65 11.73 15.92
N HIS A 510 19.36 12.99 15.60
CA HIS A 510 19.17 14.07 16.59
C HIS A 510 17.73 14.59 16.66
N MET A 511 16.97 14.54 15.56
CA MET A 511 15.58 14.94 15.52
C MET A 511 14.70 13.92 16.27
N GLN A 512 13.81 14.42 17.11
CA GLN A 512 12.78 13.62 17.73
C GLN A 512 11.63 13.32 16.74
N PRO A 513 10.91 12.19 16.89
CA PRO A 513 9.82 11.82 15.98
C PRO A 513 8.70 12.84 15.80
N ALA A 514 8.53 13.77 16.75
CA ALA A 514 7.48 14.79 16.76
C ALA A 514 7.97 16.18 16.28
N GLU A 515 9.26 16.34 16.00
CA GLU A 515 9.84 17.62 15.57
C GLU A 515 9.72 17.82 14.06
N VAL A 516 9.69 19.08 13.63
CA VAL A 516 9.67 19.47 12.22
C VAL A 516 10.95 20.19 11.83
N LEU A 517 11.42 19.89 10.61
CA LEU A 517 12.51 20.58 9.93
C LEU A 517 11.95 21.64 8.98
N TYR A 518 12.51 22.85 9.01
CA TYR A 518 12.42 23.80 7.93
C TYR A 518 13.61 23.67 6.99
N VAL A 519 13.34 23.56 5.70
CA VAL A 519 14.34 23.60 4.62
C VAL A 519 13.73 24.26 3.40
N GLY A 520 14.47 25.10 2.66
CA GLY A 520 13.95 25.76 1.46
C GLY A 520 13.20 24.78 0.54
N VAL A 521 12.03 25.18 0.00
CA VAL A 521 11.11 24.27 -0.72
C VAL A 521 11.83 23.50 -1.84
N LYS A 522 12.73 24.17 -2.56
CA LYS A 522 13.53 23.58 -3.65
C LYS A 522 14.46 22.45 -3.19
N ASN A 523 14.89 22.49 -1.93
CA ASN A 523 15.89 21.60 -1.34
C ASN A 523 15.26 20.60 -0.36
N SER A 524 13.92 20.54 -0.28
CA SER A 524 13.20 19.75 0.74
C SER A 524 13.12 18.24 0.45
N GLU A 525 13.24 17.82 -0.81
CA GLU A 525 13.05 16.41 -1.22
C GLU A 525 14.05 15.43 -0.60
N PRO A 526 15.37 15.71 -0.54
CA PRO A 526 16.33 14.87 0.16
C PRO A 526 15.93 14.52 1.60
N TYR A 527 15.38 15.50 2.31
CA TYR A 527 15.04 15.39 3.72
C TYR A 527 13.70 14.67 3.92
N ALA A 528 12.68 15.03 3.14
CA ALA A 528 11.35 14.46 3.28
C ALA A 528 11.22 13.06 2.66
N ILE A 529 11.62 12.88 1.40
CA ILE A 529 11.36 11.65 0.64
C ILE A 529 12.37 10.57 1.01
N TRP A 530 13.65 10.88 0.86
CA TRP A 530 14.72 9.90 1.11
C TRP A 530 15.11 9.85 2.57
N GLY A 531 15.05 11.00 3.26
CA GLY A 531 15.31 11.15 4.69
C GLY A 531 14.16 10.68 5.57
N GLY A 532 12.91 10.74 5.11
CA GLY A 532 11.73 10.42 5.93
C GLY A 532 11.55 11.36 7.12
N LEU A 533 12.10 12.57 7.01
CA LEU A 533 12.06 13.59 8.05
C LEU A 533 10.80 14.45 7.87
N PRO A 534 10.07 14.77 8.95
CA PRO A 534 8.97 15.74 8.88
C PRO A 534 9.48 17.11 8.42
N THR A 535 8.96 17.62 7.30
CA THR A 535 9.31 18.96 6.81
C THR A 535 8.08 19.83 6.65
N GLN A 536 8.28 21.15 6.65
CA GLN A 536 7.19 22.09 6.36
C GLN A 536 6.66 21.94 4.92
N SER A 537 7.49 21.47 3.99
CA SER A 537 7.09 21.18 2.61
C SER A 537 6.36 19.84 2.44
N SER A 538 6.24 19.02 3.50
CA SER A 538 5.44 17.79 3.48
C SER A 538 3.93 18.00 3.23
N VAL A 539 3.52 19.27 3.16
CA VAL A 539 2.16 19.75 2.91
C VAL A 539 1.82 19.91 1.43
N TYR A 540 2.77 19.84 0.49
CA TYR A 540 2.51 20.09 -0.94
C TYR A 540 2.17 18.83 -1.74
N PRO A 541 0.90 18.60 -2.14
CA PRO A 541 0.60 17.86 -3.35
C PRO A 541 1.04 18.69 -4.55
N ALA A 542 1.83 18.07 -5.43
CA ALA A 542 2.26 18.70 -6.68
C ALA A 542 1.08 19.18 -7.56
N ASP A 543 -0.14 18.70 -7.30
CA ASP A 543 -1.31 18.86 -8.17
C ASP A 543 -2.55 19.52 -7.53
N THR A 544 -2.55 19.94 -6.26
CA THR A 544 -3.78 20.49 -5.63
C THR A 544 -3.56 21.88 -5.05
N ALA A 545 -4.16 22.87 -5.69
CA ALA A 545 -4.33 24.21 -5.11
C ALA A 545 -5.29 24.13 -3.91
N ASP A 546 -4.79 24.48 -2.72
CA ASP A 546 -5.57 24.85 -1.50
C ASP A 546 -6.49 23.81 -0.82
N ASP A 547 -6.25 22.51 -1.00
CA ASP A 547 -7.06 21.49 -0.32
C ASP A 547 -6.31 20.76 0.80
N ASP A 548 -6.99 20.61 1.94
CA ASP A 548 -6.60 19.81 3.09
C ASP A 548 -6.63 18.30 2.73
N VAL A 549 -5.70 17.86 1.87
CA VAL A 549 -5.70 16.52 1.24
C VAL A 549 -5.72 15.36 2.25
N TYR A 550 -5.34 15.63 3.49
CA TYR A 550 -5.26 14.66 4.57
C TYR A 550 -6.36 14.82 5.63
N GLY A 551 -7.23 15.83 5.52
CA GLY A 551 -8.37 16.04 6.43
C GLY A 551 -8.00 16.51 7.84
N LEU A 552 -6.89 17.23 8.03
CA LEU A 552 -6.45 17.78 9.34
C LEU A 552 -6.77 19.27 9.55
N GLY A 553 -7.46 19.90 8.62
CA GLY A 553 -7.99 21.26 8.71
C GLY A 553 -7.27 22.28 7.81
N LYS A 554 -8.07 23.08 7.08
CA LYS A 554 -7.57 24.15 6.18
C LYS A 554 -6.69 25.19 6.86
N GLY A 555 -7.02 25.57 8.10
CA GLY A 555 -6.26 26.57 8.85
C GLY A 555 -4.82 26.13 9.13
N LYS A 556 -4.63 24.85 9.45
CA LYS A 556 -3.31 24.26 9.70
C LYS A 556 -2.48 24.15 8.43
N PHE A 557 -3.12 23.73 7.34
CA PHE A 557 -2.50 23.72 6.02
C PHE A 557 -2.00 25.12 5.63
N ALA A 558 -2.86 26.13 5.77
CA ALA A 558 -2.53 27.52 5.44
C ALA A 558 -1.38 28.06 6.32
N ALA A 559 -1.39 27.77 7.63
CA ALA A 559 -0.32 28.17 8.54
C ALA A 559 1.04 27.57 8.14
N ARG A 560 1.08 26.28 7.76
CA ARG A 560 2.31 25.62 7.31
C ARG A 560 2.84 26.18 5.99
N MET A 561 1.94 26.47 5.05
CA MET A 561 2.28 27.10 3.77
C MET A 561 2.85 28.50 3.94
N ASP A 562 2.34 29.25 4.93
CA ASP A 562 2.77 30.62 5.21
C ASP A 562 4.21 30.70 5.75
N LEU A 563 4.77 29.59 6.28
CA LEU A 563 6.17 29.53 6.71
C LEU A 563 7.16 29.81 5.57
N SER A 564 6.77 29.60 4.32
CA SER A 564 7.58 29.93 3.14
C SER A 564 7.78 31.44 2.94
N ARG A 565 6.95 32.26 3.58
CA ARG A 565 7.09 33.72 3.56
C ARG A 565 7.93 34.15 4.75
N ILE A 566 9.11 34.71 4.51
CA ILE A 566 10.03 35.13 5.57
C ILE A 566 9.77 36.60 5.90
N SER A 567 9.52 36.90 7.18
CA SER A 567 9.14 38.21 7.73
C SER A 567 9.71 38.42 9.14
N GLY A 568 9.45 39.56 9.77
CA GLY A 568 9.96 39.89 11.10
C GLY A 568 9.46 38.98 12.23
N ASP A 569 8.27 38.39 12.09
CA ASP A 569 7.67 37.44 13.05
C ASP A 569 7.90 35.96 12.67
N TRP A 570 8.86 35.69 11.77
CA TRP A 570 9.00 34.36 11.18
C TRP A 570 9.39 33.28 12.20
N PHE A 571 10.29 33.57 13.15
CA PHE A 571 10.67 32.60 14.17
C PHE A 571 9.51 32.26 15.13
N ASP A 572 8.60 33.21 15.39
CA ASP A 572 7.37 32.92 16.15
C ASP A 572 6.45 31.98 15.41
N ARG A 573 6.28 32.20 14.10
CA ARG A 573 5.49 31.29 13.25
C ARG A 573 6.13 29.90 13.15
N LEU A 574 7.46 29.80 13.10
CA LEU A 574 8.18 28.53 13.16
C LEU A 574 7.92 27.79 14.48
N SER A 575 8.02 28.49 15.63
CA SER A 575 7.74 27.90 16.94
C SER A 575 6.27 27.47 17.08
N ALA A 576 5.32 28.29 16.62
CA ALA A 576 3.89 27.99 16.62
C ALA A 576 3.55 26.71 15.83
N GLU A 577 4.33 26.41 14.78
CA GLU A 577 4.20 25.21 13.96
C GLU A 577 5.14 24.07 14.39
N HIS A 578 5.74 24.17 15.57
CA HIS A 578 6.65 23.18 16.17
C HIS A 578 7.87 22.83 15.29
N VAL A 579 8.41 23.83 14.58
CA VAL A 579 9.67 23.69 13.86
C VAL A 579 10.83 23.90 14.82
N SER A 580 11.64 22.85 15.00
CA SER A 580 12.79 22.84 15.91
C SER A 580 14.12 22.83 15.18
N TRP A 581 14.11 22.52 13.88
CA TRP A 581 15.32 22.39 13.08
C TRP A 581 15.22 23.23 11.83
N LEU A 582 16.35 23.78 11.41
CA LEU A 582 16.48 24.58 10.21
C LEU A 582 17.70 24.14 9.42
N VAL A 583 17.52 23.91 8.13
CA VAL A 583 18.61 23.66 7.19
C VAL A 583 18.65 24.77 6.16
N THR A 584 19.85 25.29 5.91
CA THR A 584 20.09 26.36 4.94
C THR A 584 21.21 26.02 3.98
N GLU A 585 21.03 26.43 2.74
CA GLU A 585 22.04 26.44 1.69
C GLU A 585 22.42 27.89 1.28
N PRO A 586 23.51 28.12 0.55
CA PRO A 586 24.00 29.48 0.25
C PRO A 586 23.01 30.31 -0.59
N ASP A 587 22.08 29.67 -1.30
CA ASP A 587 21.04 30.32 -2.10
C ASP A 587 19.77 30.66 -1.29
N ASP A 588 19.66 30.22 -0.02
CA ASP A 588 18.58 30.58 0.91
C ASP A 588 18.78 31.98 1.52
N VAL A 589 19.04 32.99 0.67
CA VAL A 589 19.46 34.35 1.09
C VAL A 589 18.50 34.98 2.11
N ALA A 590 17.19 34.80 1.93
CA ALA A 590 16.19 35.35 2.85
C ALA A 590 16.23 34.69 4.23
N VAL A 591 16.47 33.37 4.30
CA VAL A 591 16.62 32.63 5.56
C VAL A 591 17.91 33.04 6.26
N ILE A 592 19.01 33.09 5.50
CA ILE A 592 20.31 33.51 6.01
C ILE A 592 20.23 34.93 6.57
N THR A 593 19.53 35.84 5.89
CA THR A 593 19.32 37.21 6.37
C THR A 593 18.53 37.23 7.69
N ALA A 594 17.50 36.40 7.82
CA ALA A 594 16.75 36.26 9.06
C ALA A 594 17.59 35.67 10.20
N LEU A 595 18.49 34.73 9.92
CA LEU A 595 19.38 34.15 10.94
C LEU A 595 20.42 35.14 11.47
N HIS A 596 20.85 36.10 10.63
CA HIS A 596 21.85 37.11 11.01
C HIS A 596 21.26 38.37 11.66
N ASN A 597 19.93 38.47 11.76
CA ASN A 597 19.31 39.54 12.54
C ASN A 597 19.45 39.26 14.06
N GLU A 598 19.23 40.29 14.89
CA GLU A 598 19.40 40.19 16.35
C GLU A 598 18.56 39.05 16.96
N GLU A 599 17.32 38.91 16.49
CA GLU A 599 16.41 37.85 16.93
C GLU A 599 16.91 36.45 16.56
N GLY A 600 17.36 36.25 15.33
CA GLY A 600 17.88 34.98 14.81
C GLY A 600 19.14 34.54 15.54
N GLY A 601 20.03 35.48 15.87
CA GLY A 601 21.22 35.21 16.69
C GLY A 601 20.91 34.76 18.11
N HIS A 602 19.72 35.10 18.64
CA HIS A 602 19.25 34.65 19.95
C HIS A 602 18.43 33.36 19.91
N ARG A 603 17.75 33.07 18.79
CA ARG A 603 16.78 31.97 18.69
C ARG A 603 17.31 30.74 17.96
N ALA A 604 18.38 30.86 17.17
CA ALA A 604 18.94 29.75 16.42
C ALA A 604 20.42 29.51 16.77
N ALA A 605 20.80 28.25 16.96
CA ALA A 605 22.18 27.83 17.17
C ALA A 605 22.65 26.97 16.00
N LEU A 606 23.79 27.31 15.40
CA LEU A 606 24.45 26.44 14.42
C LEU A 606 24.93 25.17 15.12
N VAL A 607 24.51 24.02 14.61
CA VAL A 607 24.79 22.71 15.19
C VAL A 607 25.65 21.81 14.28
N ALA A 608 25.54 21.95 12.96
CA ALA A 608 26.41 21.24 12.04
C ALA A 608 26.61 22.03 10.77
N GLU A 609 27.77 21.83 10.13
CA GLU A 609 28.10 22.43 8.84
C GLU A 609 28.76 21.35 7.97
N TYR A 610 28.22 21.15 6.78
CA TYR A 610 28.68 20.17 5.79
C TYR A 610 28.84 20.87 4.46
N GLY A 611 30.05 21.36 4.16
CA GLY A 611 30.31 22.06 2.90
C GLY A 611 29.41 23.28 2.75
N THR A 612 28.43 23.22 1.84
CA THR A 612 27.48 24.32 1.62
C THR A 612 26.23 24.27 2.50
N VAL A 613 25.98 23.16 3.19
CA VAL A 613 24.78 22.95 4.00
C VAL A 613 25.07 23.26 5.47
N SER A 614 24.25 24.15 6.06
CA SER A 614 24.29 24.46 7.49
C SER A 614 23.02 23.98 8.19
N VAL A 615 23.17 23.36 9.35
CA VAL A 615 22.08 22.87 10.19
C VAL A 615 22.02 23.68 11.47
N PHE A 616 20.86 24.19 11.80
CA PHE A 616 20.57 24.98 12.98
C PHE A 616 19.49 24.31 13.85
N TYR A 617 19.61 24.46 15.16
CA TYR A 617 18.56 24.17 16.13
C TYR A 617 17.87 25.47 16.53
N ILE A 618 16.53 25.48 16.55
CA ILE A 618 15.71 26.64 16.91
C ILE A 618 15.18 26.44 18.33
N ALA A 619 15.42 27.41 19.21
CA ALA A 619 14.90 27.42 20.56
C ALA A 619 13.35 27.47 20.55
N PRO A 620 12.67 26.61 21.33
CA PRO A 620 11.22 26.51 21.30
C PRO A 620 10.51 27.74 21.90
N VAL A 621 11.14 28.47 22.84
CA VAL A 621 10.55 29.64 23.51
C VAL A 621 11.55 30.79 23.63
N GLU A 622 11.06 32.03 23.54
CA GLU A 622 11.84 33.25 23.79
C GLU A 622 12.37 33.27 25.24
N GLY A 623 13.70 33.32 25.41
CA GLY A 623 14.36 33.33 26.72
C GLY A 623 14.97 32.00 27.17
N ASP A 624 14.79 30.91 26.41
CA ASP A 624 15.55 29.68 26.64
C ASP A 624 17.03 29.91 26.34
N ASN A 625 17.87 29.71 27.36
CA ASN A 625 19.29 29.97 27.27
C ASN A 625 19.96 28.82 26.48
N LEU A 626 20.15 29.00 25.17
CA LEU A 626 20.84 28.04 24.28
C LEU A 626 22.21 27.60 24.82
N SER A 627 22.82 28.40 25.71
CA SER A 627 24.05 28.10 26.45
C SER A 627 23.95 26.92 27.44
N GLN A 628 22.74 26.44 27.76
CA GLN A 628 22.51 25.27 28.62
C GLN A 628 22.22 23.98 27.86
N ILE A 629 21.97 24.05 26.55
CA ILE A 629 21.82 22.85 25.73
C ILE A 629 23.25 22.38 25.43
N ASP A 630 23.70 21.32 26.11
CA ASP A 630 25.02 20.67 25.90
C ASP A 630 25.02 19.95 24.54
N LEU A 631 24.88 20.72 23.47
CA LEU A 631 25.02 20.34 22.07
C LEU A 631 26.53 20.22 21.79
N LYS A 632 27.18 19.24 22.44
CA LYS A 632 28.54 18.84 22.07
C LYS A 632 28.49 18.20 20.69
N LEU A 633 28.71 19.03 19.69
CA LEU A 633 28.69 18.64 18.29
C LEU A 633 30.12 18.50 17.78
N VAL A 634 30.28 17.43 16.99
CA VAL A 634 31.50 16.83 16.47
C VAL A 634 32.44 17.88 15.85
N PRO A 635 33.78 17.76 15.98
CA PRO A 635 34.72 18.76 15.50
C PRO A 635 34.57 19.00 13.99
N ARG A 636 34.73 20.28 13.60
CA ARG A 636 34.79 20.78 12.22
C ARG A 636 35.66 19.92 11.29
#